data_AF-A0A537S2G1-F1
#
_entry.id   AF-A0A537S2G1-F1
#
_cell.length_a   1.000
_cell.length_b   1.000
_cell.length_c   1.000
_cell.angle_alpha   90.00
_cell.angle_beta   90.00
_cell.angle_gamma   90.00
#
_symmetry.space_group_name_H-M   'P 1'
#
loop_
_entity.id
_entity.type
_entity.pdbx_description
1 polymer ?
#
loop_
_entity_poly.entity_id
_entity_poly.type
_entity_poly.pdbx_seq_one_letter_code
_entity_poly.pdbx_strand_id
1 'polypeptide(L)' 'MAADDNGLRRSAGRTIAFMRLAAIELRRIAERDPDLAGELRRIADQLDADADDLERTARPGGP' A
#
# COMPACT_ATOMS: atom_id res chain seq x y z
N MET A 1 -20.15 18.94 -3.58
CA MET A 1 -19.81 17.51 -3.58
C MET A 1 -18.46 17.20 -4.22
N ALA A 2 -18.04 17.82 -5.34
CA ALA A 2 -16.75 17.51 -5.99
C ALA A 2 -15.46 17.83 -5.19
N ALA A 3 -15.52 18.75 -4.21
CA ALA A 3 -14.35 19.11 -3.39
C ALA A 3 -13.98 18.02 -2.38
N ASP A 4 -14.97 17.33 -1.82
CA ASP A 4 -14.80 16.27 -0.82
C ASP A 4 -14.19 15.01 -1.45
N ASP A 5 -14.65 14.66 -2.67
CA ASP A 5 -14.10 13.54 -3.45
C ASP A 5 -12.62 13.73 -3.79
N ASN A 6 -12.21 14.97 -4.07
CA ASN A 6 -10.82 15.28 -4.41
C ASN A 6 -9.91 15.20 -3.17
N GLY A 7 -10.42 15.59 -2.00
CA GLY A 7 -9.74 15.41 -0.71
C GLY A 7 -9.55 13.94 -0.34
N LEU A 8 -10.59 13.12 -0.51
CA LEU A 8 -10.56 11.67 -0.29
C LEU A 8 -9.61 10.95 -1.26
N ARG A 9 -9.57 11.35 -2.53
CA ARG A 9 -8.59 10.79 -3.49
C ARG A 9 -7.16 11.14 -3.13
N ARG A 10 -6.91 12.39 -2.72
CA ARG A 10 -5.58 12.81 -2.27
C ARG A 10 -5.16 12.03 -1.03
N SER A 11 -6.05 11.82 -0.06
CA SER A 11 -5.72 11.04 1.14
C SER A 11 -5.43 9.57 0.78
N ALA A 12 -6.26 8.94 -0.08
CA ALA A 12 -6.04 7.59 -0.57
C ALA A 12 -4.67 7.45 -1.28
N GLY A 13 -4.32 8.39 -2.15
CA GLY A 13 -3.02 8.38 -2.84
C GLY A 13 -1.82 8.43 -1.89
N ARG A 14 -1.90 9.22 -0.80
CA ARG A 14 -0.85 9.23 0.23
C ARG A 14 -0.77 7.92 0.99
N THR A 15 -1.91 7.32 1.33
CA THR A 15 -1.96 6.03 2.02
C THR A 15 -1.37 4.92 1.15
N ILE A 16 -1.71 4.88 -0.14
CA ILE A 16 -1.12 3.95 -1.12
C ILE A 16 0.40 4.11 -1.17
N ALA A 17 0.90 5.34 -1.29
CA ALA A 17 2.34 5.60 -1.32
C ALA A 17 3.04 5.14 -0.04
N PHE A 18 2.41 5.36 1.12
CA PHE A 18 2.94 4.90 2.40
C PHE A 18 3.00 3.37 2.50
N MET A 19 1.94 2.67 2.12
CA MET A 19 1.89 1.19 2.14
C MET A 19 2.98 0.58 1.27
N ARG A 20 3.16 1.11 0.04
CA ARG A 20 4.22 0.66 -0.87
C ARG A 20 5.63 0.91 -0.31
N LEU A 21 5.85 2.07 0.32
CA LEU A 21 7.14 2.37 0.94
C LEU A 21 7.42 1.47 2.14
N ALA A 22 6.42 1.20 2.98
CA ALA A 22 6.54 0.28 4.09
C ALA A 22 6.84 -1.16 3.61
N ALA A 23 6.19 -1.62 2.55
CA ALA A 23 6.48 -2.92 1.94
C ALA A 23 7.95 -3.03 1.48
N ILE A 24 8.50 -1.98 0.85
CA ILE A 24 9.91 -1.93 0.44
C ILE A 24 10.84 -2.04 1.65
N GLU A 25 10.60 -1.28 2.71
CA GLU A 25 11.44 -1.31 3.90
C GLU A 25 11.36 -2.66 4.64
N LEU A 26 10.18 -3.27 4.72
CA LEU A 26 10.02 -4.62 5.28
C LEU A 26 10.83 -5.65 4.48
N ARG A 27 10.82 -5.59 3.15
CA ARG A 27 11.64 -6.46 2.29
C ARG A 27 13.14 -6.24 2.54
N ARG A 28 13.58 -4.99 2.76
CA ARG A 28 14.99 -4.68 3.12
C ARG A 28 15.38 -5.21 4.50
N ILE A 29 14.48 -5.17 5.48
CA ILE A 29 14.73 -5.75 6.80
C ILE A 29 14.81 -7.28 6.68
N ALA A 30 13.92 -7.89 5.89
CA ALA A 30 13.92 -9.33 5.61
C ALA A 30 15.19 -9.83 4.92
N GLU A 31 15.92 -8.98 4.21
CA GLU A 31 17.24 -9.32 3.63
C GLU A 31 18.34 -9.38 4.69
N ARG A 32 18.18 -8.66 5.81
CA ARG A 32 19.17 -8.57 6.89
C ARG A 32 18.93 -9.58 8.01
N ASP A 33 17.68 -9.95 8.24
CA ASP A 33 17.25 -10.86 9.30
C ASP A 33 16.49 -12.06 8.69
N PRO A 34 17.15 -13.23 8.52
CA PRO A 34 16.53 -14.40 7.94
C PRO A 34 15.45 -15.04 8.83
N ASP A 35 15.51 -14.84 10.15
CA ASP A 35 14.54 -15.42 11.10
C ASP A 35 13.18 -14.71 10.97
N LEU A 36 13.20 -13.41 10.71
CA LEU A 36 12.00 -12.60 10.48
C LEU A 36 11.59 -12.51 9.00
N ALA A 37 12.45 -12.94 8.08
CA ALA A 37 12.26 -12.71 6.64
C ALA A 37 10.93 -13.23 6.10
N GLY A 38 10.48 -14.40 6.57
CA GLY A 38 9.24 -15.01 6.13
C GLY A 38 8.00 -14.19 6.51
N GLU A 39 7.98 -13.62 7.72
CA GLU A 39 6.87 -12.81 8.21
C GLU A 39 6.87 -11.42 7.56
N LEU A 40 8.04 -10.78 7.51
CA LEU A 40 8.20 -9.45 6.91
C LEU A 40 7.84 -9.43 5.41
N ARG A 41 8.19 -10.49 4.66
CA ARG A 41 7.79 -10.64 3.25
C ARG A 41 6.27 -10.77 3.10
N ARG A 42 5.61 -11.58 3.95
CA ARG A 42 4.14 -11.71 3.92
C ARG A 42 3.45 -10.38 4.22
N ILE A 43 3.93 -9.63 5.21
CA ILE A 43 3.36 -8.31 5.54
C ILE A 43 3.57 -7.34 4.35
N ALA A 44 4.75 -7.34 3.74
CA ALA A 44 5.02 -6.52 2.57
C ALA A 44 4.09 -6.86 1.39
N ASP A 45 3.89 -8.15 1.11
CA ASP A 45 2.98 -8.59 0.06
C ASP A 45 1.53 -8.20 0.34
N GLN A 46 1.08 -8.26 1.61
CA GLN A 46 -0.25 -7.79 2.00
C GLN A 46 -0.41 -6.28 1.81
N LEU A 47 0.59 -5.49 2.19
CA LEU A 47 0.55 -4.03 2.00
C LEU A 47 0.47 -3.63 0.53
N ASP A 48 1.16 -4.35 -0.35
CA ASP A 48 1.06 -4.12 -1.80
C ASP A 48 -0.33 -4.51 -2.34
N ALA A 49 -0.92 -5.62 -1.88
CA ALA A 49 -2.27 -6.02 -2.25
C ALA A 49 -3.33 -4.99 -1.79
N ASP A 50 -3.24 -4.54 -0.53
CA ASP A 50 -4.15 -3.54 0.02
C ASP A 50 -4.00 -2.19 -0.71
N ALA A 51 -2.78 -1.84 -1.14
CA ALA A 51 -2.51 -0.67 -1.95
C ALA A 51 -3.15 -0.76 -3.34
N ASP A 52 -3.06 -1.91 -3.99
CA ASP A 52 -3.68 -2.14 -5.30
C ASP A 52 -5.21 -2.08 -5.21
N ASP A 53 -5.80 -2.66 -4.16
CA ASP A 53 -7.25 -2.63 -3.94
C ASP A 53 -7.75 -1.22 -3.59
N LEU A 54 -7.00 -0.48 -2.76
CA LEU A 54 -7.31 0.92 -2.48
C LEU A 54 -7.18 1.79 -3.74
N GLU A 55 -6.21 1.51 -4.61
CA GLU A 55 -6.06 2.22 -5.89
C GLU A 55 -7.25 1.96 -6.82
N ARG A 56 -7.72 0.70 -6.90
CA ARG A 56 -8.89 0.32 -7.71
C ARG A 56 -10.16 1.01 -7.23
N THR A 57 -10.39 1.05 -5.92
CA THR A 57 -11.58 1.68 -5.32
C THR A 57 -11.54 3.22 -5.41
N ALA A 58 -10.35 3.82 -5.44
CA ALA A 58 -10.19 5.26 -5.57
C ALA A 58 -10.29 5.78 -7.02
N ARG A 59 -10.11 4.93 -8.03
CA ARG A 59 -10.27 5.31 -9.45
C ARG A 59 -11.75 5.38 -9.83
N PRO A 60 -12.20 6.45 -10.54
CA PRO A 60 -13.53 6.47 -11.12
C PRO A 60 -13.58 5.50 -12.32
N GLY A 61 -14.40 4.45 -12.24
CA GLY A 61 -14.78 3.62 -13.39
C GLY A 61 -14.00 2.31 -13.58
N GLY A 62 -13.87 1.47 -12.54
CA GLY A 62 -13.72 0.03 -12.77
C GLY A 62 -15.05 -0.58 -13.25
N PRO A 63 -15.02 -1.62 -14.11
CA PRO A 63 -16.17 -2.10 -14.89
C PRO A 63 -17.42 -2.46 -14.07
#